data_AF-A0A9P4Y9Y3-F1
#
_entry.id   AF-A0A9P4Y9Y3-F1
#
_cell.length_a   1.000
_cell.length_b   1.000
_cell.length_c   1.000
_cell.angle_alpha   90.00
_cell.angle_beta   90.00
_cell.angle_gamma   90.00
#
_symmetry.space_group_name_H-M   'P 1'
#
loop_
_entity.id
_entity.type
_entity.pdbx_description
1 polymer ?
#
loop_
_entity_poly.entity_id
_entity_poly.type
_entity_poly.pdbx_seq_one_letter_code
_entity_poly.pdbx_strand_id
1 'polypeptide(L)'
;MMASLKGPDPYRAVPIDPGKRAIRLVKVQPGSSPPIRCQFISCLLEDCPPYIALSYTWGSSEHKRNIQLQSKTCAVSKNLFAFLCRVSRDANDSFFWIDALCINQSCNRERTHQVRLMKEIYSRACRVIVWLGEAASESYHKTIHLIEATYRELCKSSPDSACSLDLSPTERDNIISLYEHEYWSRVWIVQEVMCARELVIYWGKRTIRWECIARVSDLPAIDRLASSPAAIIIRAKTLWGGSVSLAQLVSTYIHLHSSDIRDKVFGLLGLASEEDPMQADYSMTAEDVFEATCRVAFRSGSLARFYDKVQFGKSLRDALAVPFTDKRLGELARHTTQSWKAKRRNEKVHQRQVQNSINRHSTLGRVHGRAMKSHAPGWRGEKSFSDG
;
A
#
# COMPACT_ATOMS: atom_id res chain seq x y z
N MET A 1 -11.13 10.49 10.95
CA MET A 1 -12.00 11.07 12.00
C MET A 1 -11.68 10.41 13.34
N MET A 2 -11.20 11.17 14.33
CA MET A 2 -10.44 10.65 15.48
C MET A 2 -11.31 9.95 16.54
N ALA A 3 -10.80 8.86 17.12
CA ALA A 3 -11.28 8.38 18.43
C ALA A 3 -11.05 9.49 19.46
N SER A 4 -12.10 9.95 20.13
CA SER A 4 -11.98 10.94 21.20
C SER A 4 -11.87 10.18 22.51
N LEU A 5 -10.75 10.37 23.21
CA LEU A 5 -10.45 9.72 24.47
C LEU A 5 -10.93 10.63 25.61
N LYS A 6 -11.81 10.13 26.48
CA LYS A 6 -12.10 10.76 27.78
C LYS A 6 -11.32 10.00 28.86
N GLY A 7 -10.37 10.66 29.53
CA GLY A 7 -9.50 10.08 30.56
C GLY A 7 -7.99 10.12 30.21
N PRO A 8 -7.10 9.56 31.05
CA PRO A 8 -5.67 9.52 30.78
C PRO A 8 -5.35 8.79 29.47
N ASP A 9 -4.42 9.33 28.70
CA ASP A 9 -4.03 8.85 27.37
C ASP A 9 -3.57 7.37 27.38
N PRO A 10 -4.30 6.44 26.71
CA PRO A 10 -3.97 5.01 26.68
C PRO A 10 -2.62 4.74 26.00
N TYR A 11 -2.10 5.69 25.21
CA TYR A 11 -0.84 5.57 24.50
C TYR A 11 0.36 5.83 25.42
N ARG A 12 0.18 6.51 26.56
CA ARG A 12 1.26 6.70 27.55
C ARG A 12 1.68 5.39 28.22
N ALA A 13 0.75 4.44 28.36
CA ALA A 13 1.05 3.14 28.97
C ALA A 13 1.96 2.29 28.07
N VAL A 14 1.88 2.49 26.74
CA VAL A 14 2.64 1.72 25.74
C VAL A 14 3.10 2.69 24.63
N PRO A 15 4.12 3.52 24.87
CA PRO A 15 4.58 4.49 23.88
C PRO A 15 5.31 3.81 22.72
N ILE A 16 5.29 4.45 21.55
CA ILE A 16 6.13 4.09 20.41
C ILE A 16 7.32 5.04 20.35
N ASP A 17 8.53 4.51 20.24
CA ASP A 17 9.75 5.28 20.02
C ASP A 17 9.89 5.60 18.51
N PRO A 18 9.78 6.87 18.09
CA PRO A 18 9.88 7.22 16.66
C PRO A 18 11.28 7.04 16.06
N GLY A 19 12.32 6.81 16.89
CA GLY A 19 13.67 6.48 16.44
C GLY A 19 13.83 5.00 16.07
N LYS A 20 12.85 4.16 16.38
CA LYS A 20 12.83 2.73 16.08
C LYS A 20 11.69 2.42 15.13
N ARG A 21 11.80 1.34 14.35
CA ARG A 21 10.69 0.84 13.52
C ARG A 21 9.67 0.09 14.38
N ALA A 22 9.13 0.74 15.41
CA ALA A 22 8.24 0.12 16.38
C ALA A 22 6.76 0.36 16.03
N ILE A 23 5.91 -0.63 16.30
CA ILE A 23 4.46 -0.54 16.10
C ILE A 23 3.72 -1.03 17.35
N ARG A 24 2.45 -0.63 17.46
CA ARG A 24 1.52 -1.24 18.42
C ARG A 24 0.63 -2.25 17.74
N LEU A 25 0.37 -3.35 18.44
CA LEU A 25 -0.66 -4.31 18.08
C LEU A 25 -1.72 -4.34 19.19
N VAL A 26 -2.96 -4.59 18.82
CA VAL A 26 -4.08 -4.73 19.75
C VAL A 26 -4.52 -6.19 19.84
N LYS A 27 -4.64 -6.67 21.06
CA LYS A 27 -5.24 -7.97 21.39
C LYS A 27 -6.63 -7.72 21.93
N VAL A 28 -7.64 -8.34 21.32
CA VAL A 28 -9.03 -8.27 21.78
C VAL A 28 -9.27 -9.44 22.72
N GLN A 29 -9.73 -9.17 23.94
CA GLN A 29 -10.00 -10.22 24.91
C GLN A 29 -11.29 -10.97 24.53
N PRO A 30 -11.32 -12.31 24.70
CA PRO A 30 -12.54 -13.08 24.50
C PRO A 30 -13.68 -12.58 25.37
N GLY A 31 -14.89 -12.54 24.82
CA GLY A 31 -16.08 -12.09 25.53
C GLY A 31 -17.35 -12.21 24.69
N SER A 32 -18.44 -12.63 25.32
CA SER A 32 -19.75 -12.81 24.67
C SER A 32 -20.59 -11.53 24.61
N SER A 33 -20.32 -10.56 25.49
CA SER A 33 -21.02 -9.28 25.59
C SER A 33 -20.08 -8.12 25.95
N PRO A 34 -20.48 -6.86 25.67
CA PRO A 34 -19.74 -5.69 26.13
C PRO A 34 -19.55 -5.68 27.66
N PRO A 35 -18.49 -5.03 28.17
CA PRO A 35 -17.57 -4.17 27.43
C PRO A 35 -16.53 -4.97 26.63
N ILE A 36 -16.28 -4.55 25.39
CA ILE A 36 -15.15 -5.02 24.60
C ILE A 36 -13.86 -4.54 25.27
N ARG A 37 -12.95 -5.46 25.57
CA ARG A 37 -11.67 -5.16 26.22
C ARG A 37 -10.52 -5.45 25.27
N CYS A 38 -9.62 -4.48 25.18
CA CYS A 38 -8.48 -4.49 24.29
C CYS A 38 -7.21 -4.16 25.08
N GLN A 39 -6.12 -4.83 24.75
CA GLN A 39 -4.78 -4.55 25.31
C GLN A 39 -3.79 -4.29 24.18
N PHE A 40 -2.85 -3.37 24.40
CA PHE A 40 -1.74 -3.17 23.48
C PHE A 40 -0.54 -4.01 23.88
N ILE A 41 0.20 -4.39 22.85
CA ILE A 41 1.63 -4.69 22.94
C ILE A 41 2.39 -3.75 22.01
N SER A 42 3.65 -3.47 22.33
CA SER A 42 4.59 -2.79 21.43
C SER A 42 5.66 -3.77 21.00
N CYS A 43 6.00 -3.76 19.72
CA CYS A 43 7.05 -4.59 19.14
C CYS A 43 7.84 -3.79 18.10
N LEU A 44 9.10 -4.17 17.89
CA LEU A 44 9.80 -3.80 16.66
C LEU A 44 9.12 -4.52 15.50
N LEU A 45 8.96 -3.84 14.37
CA LEU A 45 8.29 -4.37 13.19
C LEU A 45 8.94 -5.66 12.67
N GLU A 46 10.25 -5.82 12.91
CA GLU A 46 11.06 -7.00 12.62
C GLU A 46 10.77 -8.18 13.55
N ASP A 47 10.36 -7.92 14.79
CA ASP A 47 10.18 -8.90 15.85
C ASP A 47 8.71 -9.04 16.29
N CYS A 48 7.78 -8.52 15.50
CA CYS A 48 6.36 -8.60 15.85
C CYS A 48 5.85 -10.04 15.77
N PRO A 49 5.01 -10.48 16.73
CA PRO A 49 4.31 -11.75 16.62
C PRO A 49 3.37 -11.75 15.40
N PRO A 50 2.96 -12.91 14.88
CA PRO A 50 1.96 -13.00 13.81
C PRO A 50 0.73 -12.13 14.10
N TYR A 51 0.38 -11.26 13.15
CA TYR A 51 -0.74 -10.34 13.30
C TYR A 51 -1.56 -10.21 12.02
N ILE A 52 -2.80 -9.76 12.20
CA ILE A 52 -3.77 -9.47 11.15
C ILE A 52 -3.92 -7.96 11.04
N ALA A 53 -3.77 -7.39 9.84
CA ALA A 53 -4.09 -5.97 9.64
C ALA A 53 -5.55 -5.80 9.24
N LEU A 54 -6.23 -4.79 9.80
CA LEU A 54 -7.59 -4.44 9.42
C LEU A 54 -7.59 -3.36 8.34
N SER A 55 -8.39 -3.57 7.31
CA SER A 55 -8.73 -2.61 6.27
C SER A 55 -10.25 -2.46 6.29
N TYR A 56 -10.79 -1.29 6.61
CA TYR A 56 -12.24 -1.14 6.84
C TYR A 56 -12.70 0.28 6.55
N THR A 57 -13.98 0.54 6.27
CA THR A 57 -14.48 1.93 6.14
C THR A 57 -14.71 2.63 7.45
N TRP A 58 -14.42 3.94 7.46
CA TRP A 58 -14.93 4.84 8.47
C TRP A 58 -16.44 4.97 8.23
N GLY A 59 -17.24 4.24 9.01
CA GLY A 59 -18.68 4.52 9.05
C GLY A 59 -18.95 5.93 9.60
N SER A 60 -20.23 6.30 9.67
CA SER A 60 -20.66 7.61 10.20
C SER A 60 -19.96 7.99 11.53
N SER A 61 -19.57 9.27 11.65
CA SER A 61 -19.13 9.93 12.90
C SER A 61 -20.13 9.76 14.03
N GLU A 62 -21.40 9.68 13.64
CA GLU A 62 -22.53 9.71 14.52
C GLU A 62 -22.57 8.38 15.27
N HIS A 63 -22.85 8.43 16.56
CA HIS A 63 -23.05 7.23 17.38
C HIS A 63 -21.77 6.39 17.60
N LYS A 64 -20.70 7.01 18.10
CA LYS A 64 -19.54 6.27 18.64
C LYS A 64 -19.97 5.28 19.75
N ARG A 65 -19.17 4.24 19.95
CA ARG A 65 -19.37 3.21 20.98
C ARG A 65 -18.11 3.10 21.83
N ASN A 66 -18.30 2.80 23.11
CA ASN A 66 -17.20 2.73 24.06
C ASN A 66 -16.63 1.31 24.10
N ILE A 67 -15.30 1.22 24.10
CA ILE A 67 -14.52 0.02 24.40
C ILE A 67 -13.59 0.33 25.58
N GLN A 68 -13.07 -0.71 26.24
CA GLN A 68 -11.97 -0.58 27.19
C GLN A 68 -10.65 -0.90 26.49
N LEU A 69 -9.73 0.05 26.48
CA LEU A 69 -8.41 -0.08 25.89
C LEU A 69 -7.36 0.26 26.95
N GLN A 70 -6.48 -0.67 27.31
CA GLN A 70 -5.53 -0.50 28.42
C GLN A 70 -6.20 -0.02 29.73
N SER A 71 -7.36 -0.62 30.06
CA SER A 71 -8.19 -0.25 31.21
C SER A 71 -8.75 1.19 31.18
N LYS A 72 -8.74 1.85 30.00
CA LYS A 72 -9.33 3.18 29.77
C LYS A 72 -10.49 3.10 28.79
N THR A 73 -11.49 3.95 28.98
CA THR A 73 -12.64 4.02 28.06
C THR A 73 -12.27 4.82 26.82
N CYS A 74 -12.40 4.19 25.65
CA CYS A 74 -12.13 4.80 24.34
C CYS A 74 -13.38 4.72 23.46
N ALA A 75 -13.73 5.80 22.77
CA ALA A 75 -14.85 5.85 21.84
C ALA A 75 -14.40 5.53 20.40
N VAL A 76 -14.93 4.46 19.81
CA VAL A 76 -14.67 4.02 18.43
C VAL A 76 -15.92 4.18 17.56
N SER A 77 -15.78 4.18 16.22
CA SER A 77 -16.93 4.22 15.32
C SER A 77 -17.81 2.96 15.46
N LYS A 78 -19.09 3.06 15.11
CA LYS A 78 -20.02 1.91 15.12
C LYS A 78 -19.48 0.75 14.28
N ASN A 79 -18.90 1.04 13.11
CA ASN A 79 -18.35 0.01 12.22
C ASN A 79 -17.18 -0.75 12.87
N LEU A 80 -16.23 -0.04 13.49
CA LEU A 80 -15.12 -0.68 14.19
C LEU A 80 -15.60 -1.45 15.43
N PHE A 81 -16.58 -0.93 16.17
CA PHE A 81 -17.17 -1.63 17.30
C PHE A 81 -17.80 -2.97 16.89
N ALA A 82 -18.50 -3.01 15.76
CA ALA A 82 -19.08 -4.24 15.22
C ALA A 82 -18.01 -5.29 14.87
N PHE A 83 -16.92 -4.85 14.22
CA PHE A 83 -15.76 -5.71 13.97
C PHE A 83 -15.17 -6.25 15.28
N LEU A 84 -14.94 -5.39 16.27
CA LEU A 84 -14.39 -5.80 17.56
C LEU A 84 -15.31 -6.79 18.31
N CYS A 85 -16.63 -6.58 18.26
CA CYS A 85 -17.60 -7.54 18.82
C CYS A 85 -17.50 -8.91 18.16
N ARG A 86 -17.27 -8.96 16.85
CA ARG A 86 -17.11 -10.22 16.11
C ARG A 86 -15.86 -10.95 16.57
N VAL A 87 -14.70 -10.32 16.52
CA VAL A 87 -13.43 -10.98 16.89
C VAL A 87 -13.39 -11.35 18.38
N SER A 88 -14.04 -10.58 19.26
CA SER A 88 -14.22 -10.90 20.68
C SER A 88 -15.00 -12.22 20.91
N ARG A 89 -15.98 -12.53 20.05
CA ARG A 89 -16.77 -13.77 20.14
C ARG A 89 -16.06 -14.97 19.54
N ASP A 90 -15.28 -14.75 18.49
CA ASP A 90 -14.51 -15.80 17.84
C ASP A 90 -13.37 -16.32 18.75
N ALA A 91 -13.09 -15.65 19.87
CA ALA A 91 -12.16 -16.04 20.93
C ALA A 91 -10.77 -16.44 20.41
N ASN A 92 -10.31 -15.79 19.34
CA ASN A 92 -8.98 -16.02 18.81
C ASN A 92 -7.93 -15.23 19.62
N ASP A 93 -6.78 -15.86 19.91
CA ASP A 93 -5.68 -15.20 20.61
C ASP A 93 -4.86 -14.28 19.69
N SER A 94 -5.48 -13.79 18.61
CA SER A 94 -4.83 -13.10 17.51
C SER A 94 -4.48 -11.65 17.86
N PHE A 95 -3.34 -11.20 17.36
CA PHE A 95 -2.98 -9.78 17.35
C PHE A 95 -3.53 -9.10 16.10
N PHE A 96 -4.02 -7.88 16.28
CA PHE A 96 -4.51 -7.05 15.20
C PHE A 96 -3.71 -5.75 15.10
N TRP A 97 -3.46 -5.29 13.88
CA TRP A 97 -3.08 -3.92 13.62
C TRP A 97 -4.29 -3.17 13.08
N ILE A 98 -4.77 -2.19 13.85
CA ILE A 98 -5.94 -1.36 13.52
C ILE A 98 -5.48 0.08 13.67
N ASP A 99 -5.26 0.78 12.56
CA ASP A 99 -4.73 2.14 12.53
C ASP A 99 -5.41 3.14 13.49
N ALA A 100 -6.74 3.06 13.62
CA ALA A 100 -7.54 3.90 14.51
C ALA A 100 -7.27 3.67 16.00
N LEU A 101 -6.65 2.55 16.37
CA LEU A 101 -6.27 2.19 17.75
C LEU A 101 -4.74 2.17 17.93
N CYS A 102 -4.03 1.52 17.01
CA CYS A 102 -2.58 1.31 17.09
C CYS A 102 -1.76 2.59 16.85
N ILE A 103 -2.37 3.64 16.29
CA ILE A 103 -1.72 4.94 16.06
C ILE A 103 -2.35 5.98 16.98
N ASN A 104 -1.52 6.74 17.68
CA ASN A 104 -1.97 7.94 18.37
C ASN A 104 -2.27 9.04 17.35
N GLN A 105 -3.53 9.09 16.89
CA GLN A 105 -3.99 10.00 15.85
C GLN A 105 -3.82 11.50 16.22
N SER A 106 -3.71 11.84 17.52
CA SER A 106 -3.49 13.21 17.98
C SER A 106 -2.02 13.64 17.97
N CYS A 107 -1.08 12.71 17.79
CA CYS A 107 0.35 12.99 17.72
C CYS A 107 0.84 12.94 16.27
N ASN A 108 1.04 14.09 15.63
CA ASN A 108 1.53 14.14 14.24
C ASN A 108 2.88 13.43 14.06
N ARG A 109 3.79 13.51 15.06
CA ARG A 109 5.08 12.80 14.99
C ARG A 109 4.89 11.29 14.90
N GLU A 110 3.99 10.74 15.72
CA GLU A 110 3.68 9.32 15.68
C GLU A 110 2.91 8.96 14.40
N ARG A 111 1.91 9.75 14.01
CA ARG A 111 1.14 9.54 12.77
C ARG A 111 2.04 9.51 11.55
N THR A 112 2.94 10.49 11.41
CA THR A 112 3.95 10.54 10.35
C THR A 112 4.84 9.29 10.38
N HIS A 113 5.34 8.91 11.55
CA HIS A 113 6.18 7.74 11.70
C HIS A 113 5.46 6.44 11.30
N GLN A 114 4.24 6.22 11.77
CA GLN A 114 3.45 5.01 11.47
C GLN A 114 3.02 4.96 9.99
N VAL A 115 2.63 6.09 9.39
CA VAL A 115 2.29 6.15 7.95
C VAL A 115 3.49 5.78 7.07
N ARG A 116 4.70 6.21 7.44
CA ARG A 116 5.93 5.81 6.73
C ARG A 116 6.19 4.31 6.79
N LEU A 117 5.62 3.59 7.76
CA LEU A 117 5.76 2.14 7.93
C LEU A 117 4.56 1.35 7.37
N MET A 118 3.49 2.00 6.89
CA MET A 118 2.26 1.30 6.51
C MET A 118 2.48 0.25 5.43
N LYS A 119 3.40 0.51 4.47
CA LYS A 119 3.71 -0.47 3.42
C LYS A 119 4.18 -1.78 4.06
N GLU A 120 5.16 -1.69 4.94
CA GLU A 120 5.75 -2.84 5.60
C GLU A 120 4.80 -3.47 6.62
N ILE A 121 3.99 -2.67 7.33
CA ILE A 121 2.97 -3.18 8.25
C ILE A 121 1.96 -4.06 7.51
N TYR A 122 1.38 -3.61 6.40
CA TYR A 122 0.44 -4.43 5.63
C TYR A 122 1.15 -5.58 4.90
N SER A 123 2.38 -5.37 4.43
CA SER A 123 3.17 -6.41 3.76
C SER A 123 3.67 -7.51 4.68
N ARG A 124 3.77 -7.27 5.99
CA ARG A 124 4.23 -8.24 7.00
C ARG A 124 3.08 -8.91 7.76
N ALA A 125 1.88 -8.36 7.71
CA ALA A 125 0.70 -9.01 8.26
C ALA A 125 0.52 -10.41 7.64
N CYS A 126 0.14 -11.39 8.46
CA CYS A 126 -0.14 -12.74 7.96
C CYS A 126 -1.31 -12.73 6.98
N ARG A 127 -2.30 -11.89 7.28
CA ARG A 127 -3.49 -11.65 6.47
C ARG A 127 -3.97 -10.22 6.67
N VAL A 128 -4.60 -9.66 5.65
CA VAL A 128 -5.35 -8.42 5.73
C VAL A 128 -6.84 -8.75 5.66
N ILE A 129 -7.60 -8.34 6.67
CA ILE A 129 -9.05 -8.45 6.67
C ILE A 129 -9.62 -7.17 6.08
N VAL A 130 -10.39 -7.31 5.01
CA VAL A 130 -11.23 -6.23 4.47
C VAL A 130 -12.59 -6.32 5.16
N TRP A 131 -12.94 -5.36 6.02
CA TRP A 131 -14.21 -5.33 6.73
C TRP A 131 -15.16 -4.30 6.11
N LEU A 132 -16.18 -4.79 5.41
CA LEU A 132 -17.21 -3.96 4.75
C LEU A 132 -18.29 -3.47 5.74
N GLY A 133 -18.35 -4.03 6.95
CA GLY A 133 -19.35 -3.69 7.95
C GLY A 133 -20.44 -4.74 8.10
N GLU A 134 -21.40 -4.45 8.98
CA GLU A 134 -22.62 -5.23 9.08
C GLU A 134 -23.45 -5.03 7.82
N ALA A 135 -23.96 -6.13 7.25
CA ALA A 135 -24.84 -6.03 6.10
C ALA A 135 -26.19 -5.44 6.53
N ALA A 136 -26.71 -4.48 5.75
CA ALA A 136 -27.95 -3.77 6.06
C ALA A 136 -29.21 -4.64 5.89
N SER A 137 -29.14 -5.67 5.05
CA SER A 137 -30.22 -6.60 4.73
C SER A 137 -29.69 -8.02 4.75
N GLU A 138 -30.58 -9.02 4.82
CA GLU A 138 -30.23 -10.45 4.65
C GLU A 138 -29.86 -10.80 3.19
N SER A 139 -30.08 -9.90 2.22
CA SER A 139 -29.83 -10.18 0.80
C SER A 139 -28.35 -10.34 0.46
N TYR A 140 -27.43 -9.76 1.25
CA TYR A 140 -25.98 -9.93 1.05
C TYR A 140 -25.54 -11.40 1.07
N HIS A 141 -26.22 -12.26 1.84
CA HIS A 141 -25.92 -13.69 1.85
C HIS A 141 -26.15 -14.32 0.47
N LYS A 142 -27.20 -13.88 -0.24
CA LYS A 142 -27.48 -14.32 -1.61
C LYS A 142 -26.40 -13.82 -2.56
N THR A 143 -25.98 -12.55 -2.43
CA THR A 143 -24.86 -11.98 -3.21
C THR A 143 -23.58 -12.77 -3.04
N ILE A 144 -23.21 -13.09 -1.81
CA ILE A 144 -21.98 -13.86 -1.51
C ILE A 144 -22.08 -15.27 -2.10
N HIS A 145 -23.20 -15.95 -1.88
CA HIS A 145 -23.40 -17.29 -2.42
C HIS A 145 -23.38 -17.30 -3.96
N LEU A 146 -23.97 -16.29 -4.59
CA LEU A 146 -23.93 -16.07 -6.03
C LEU A 146 -22.47 -15.90 -6.51
N ILE A 147 -21.70 -15.00 -5.91
CA ILE A 147 -20.29 -14.77 -6.27
C ILE A 147 -19.47 -16.07 -6.16
N GLU A 148 -19.66 -16.84 -5.10
CA GLU A 148 -18.96 -18.12 -4.90
C GLU A 148 -19.42 -19.21 -5.88
N ALA A 149 -20.70 -19.24 -6.24
CA ALA A 149 -21.23 -20.16 -7.23
C ALA A 149 -20.70 -19.81 -8.64
N THR A 150 -20.76 -18.53 -9.00
CA THR A 150 -20.22 -17.99 -10.26
C THR A 150 -18.72 -18.28 -10.38
N TYR A 151 -17.95 -18.05 -9.31
CA TYR A 151 -16.53 -18.40 -9.29
C TYR A 151 -16.31 -19.90 -9.54
N ARG A 152 -17.05 -20.78 -8.85
CA ARG A 152 -16.94 -22.23 -9.02
C ARG A 152 -17.24 -22.67 -10.45
N GLU A 153 -18.23 -22.05 -11.09
CA GLU A 153 -18.58 -22.36 -12.47
C GLU A 153 -17.50 -21.89 -13.47
N LEU A 154 -16.98 -20.68 -13.26
CA LEU A 154 -15.87 -20.14 -14.04
C LEU A 154 -14.58 -20.96 -13.91
N CYS A 155 -14.36 -21.63 -12.78
CA CYS A 155 -13.21 -22.52 -12.60
C CYS A 155 -13.35 -23.86 -13.33
N LYS A 156 -14.57 -24.31 -13.62
CA LYS A 156 -14.83 -25.56 -14.37
C LYS A 156 -14.84 -25.35 -15.87
N SER A 157 -15.17 -24.13 -16.28
CA SER A 157 -15.38 -23.74 -17.67
C SER A 157 -14.05 -23.39 -18.36
N SER A 158 -13.95 -23.66 -19.67
CA SER A 158 -12.87 -23.13 -20.51
C SER A 158 -12.90 -21.60 -20.52
N PRO A 159 -11.76 -20.88 -20.66
CA PRO A 159 -11.73 -19.42 -20.66
C PRO A 159 -12.74 -18.76 -21.62
N ASP A 160 -13.00 -19.39 -22.77
CA ASP A 160 -13.93 -18.89 -23.79
C ASP A 160 -15.42 -19.05 -23.40
N SER A 161 -15.74 -19.91 -22.43
CA SER A 161 -17.11 -20.17 -21.96
C SER A 161 -17.57 -19.18 -20.87
N ALA A 162 -16.68 -18.33 -20.35
CA ALA A 162 -17.05 -17.30 -19.38
C ALA A 162 -18.07 -16.28 -19.94
N CYS A 163 -18.16 -16.16 -21.27
CA CYS A 163 -19.10 -15.29 -21.98
C CYS A 163 -20.57 -15.73 -21.88
N SER A 164 -20.87 -16.95 -21.41
CA SER A 164 -22.23 -17.52 -21.44
C SER A 164 -22.96 -17.55 -20.09
N LEU A 165 -22.42 -16.94 -19.03
CA LEU A 165 -23.12 -16.86 -17.75
C LEU A 165 -24.27 -15.84 -17.83
N ASP A 166 -25.50 -16.33 -17.96
CA ASP A 166 -26.70 -15.51 -17.97
C ASP A 166 -27.09 -15.13 -16.53
N LEU A 167 -26.61 -13.97 -16.08
CA LEU A 167 -27.01 -13.37 -14.81
C LEU A 167 -28.29 -12.58 -15.00
N SER A 168 -29.33 -12.92 -14.21
CA SER A 168 -30.55 -12.12 -14.16
C SER A 168 -30.26 -10.68 -13.72
N PRO A 169 -31.14 -9.70 -14.03
CA PRO A 169 -30.94 -8.32 -13.61
C PRO A 169 -30.71 -8.17 -12.10
N THR A 170 -31.49 -8.88 -11.29
CA THR A 170 -31.36 -8.85 -9.82
C THR A 170 -30.04 -9.42 -9.33
N GLU A 171 -29.54 -10.50 -9.93
CA GLU A 171 -28.25 -11.09 -9.59
C GLU A 171 -27.10 -10.15 -9.94
N ARG A 172 -27.20 -9.48 -11.08
CA ARG A 172 -26.25 -8.46 -11.51
C ARG A 172 -26.21 -7.28 -10.55
N ASP A 173 -27.37 -6.73 -10.18
CA ASP A 173 -27.47 -5.62 -9.22
C ASP A 173 -26.91 -6.00 -7.84
N ASN A 174 -27.17 -7.24 -7.40
CA ASN A 174 -26.61 -7.77 -6.17
C ASN A 174 -25.07 -7.81 -6.21
N ILE A 175 -24.48 -8.33 -7.30
CA ILE A 175 -23.01 -8.31 -7.48
C ILE A 175 -22.51 -6.87 -7.50
N ILE A 176 -23.14 -5.99 -8.29
CA ILE A 176 -22.76 -4.60 -8.43
C ILE A 176 -22.69 -3.88 -7.08
N SER A 177 -23.66 -4.12 -6.19
CA SER A 177 -23.70 -3.50 -4.85
C SER A 177 -22.44 -3.76 -4.01
N LEU A 178 -21.75 -4.89 -4.21
CA LEU A 178 -20.48 -5.17 -3.54
C LEU A 178 -19.35 -4.27 -4.05
N TYR A 179 -19.28 -4.01 -5.36
CA TYR A 179 -18.25 -3.19 -5.99
C TYR A 179 -18.50 -1.69 -5.81
N GLU A 180 -19.76 -1.29 -5.61
CA GLU A 180 -20.14 0.10 -5.30
C GLU A 180 -20.05 0.41 -3.80
N HIS A 181 -19.68 -0.56 -2.96
CA HIS A 181 -19.54 -0.35 -1.53
C HIS A 181 -18.56 0.79 -1.22
N GLU A 182 -18.91 1.66 -0.27
CA GLU A 182 -18.14 2.87 0.11
C GLU A 182 -16.66 2.59 0.44
N TYR A 183 -16.33 1.36 0.81
CA TYR A 183 -14.98 0.85 1.03
C TYR A 183 -14.05 1.12 -0.13
N TRP A 184 -14.51 0.86 -1.34
CA TRP A 184 -13.70 0.99 -2.54
C TRP A 184 -13.35 2.43 -2.89
N SER A 185 -14.06 3.40 -2.31
CA SER A 185 -13.85 4.82 -2.60
C SER A 185 -12.64 5.43 -1.87
N ARG A 186 -11.95 4.70 -0.98
CA ARG A 186 -10.90 5.27 -0.13
C ARG A 186 -9.52 5.16 -0.73
N VAL A 187 -8.70 6.21 -0.64
CA VAL A 187 -7.31 6.14 -1.15
C VAL A 187 -6.43 5.17 -0.37
N TRP A 188 -6.56 5.12 0.96
CA TRP A 188 -5.72 4.27 1.80
C TRP A 188 -5.85 2.79 1.48
N ILE A 189 -7.05 2.32 1.06
CA ILE A 189 -7.26 0.91 0.77
C ILE A 189 -6.42 0.41 -0.42
N VAL A 190 -5.95 1.31 -1.30
CA VAL A 190 -5.06 0.95 -2.39
C VAL A 190 -3.78 0.33 -1.83
N GLN A 191 -3.09 1.01 -0.91
CA GLN A 191 -1.89 0.47 -0.29
C GLN A 191 -2.18 -0.77 0.56
N GLU A 192 -3.28 -0.75 1.32
CA GLU A 192 -3.67 -1.85 2.22
C GLU A 192 -3.92 -3.15 1.44
N VAL A 193 -4.63 -3.08 0.31
CA VAL A 193 -4.92 -4.21 -0.58
C VAL A 193 -3.68 -4.64 -1.36
N MET A 194 -2.96 -3.69 -1.97
CA MET A 194 -1.79 -4.02 -2.81
C MET A 194 -0.68 -4.69 -2.00
N CYS A 195 -0.44 -4.25 -0.76
CA CYS A 195 0.60 -4.80 0.10
C CYS A 195 0.22 -6.15 0.75
N ALA A 196 -1.07 -6.48 0.84
CA ALA A 196 -1.53 -7.69 1.52
C ALA A 196 -0.98 -8.97 0.86
N ARG A 197 -0.42 -9.88 1.66
CA ARG A 197 -0.05 -11.23 1.20
C ARG A 197 -1.25 -12.13 0.98
N GLU A 198 -2.20 -12.04 1.90
CA GLU A 198 -3.48 -12.76 1.87
C GLU A 198 -4.60 -11.76 2.19
N LEU A 199 -5.67 -11.80 1.40
CA LEU A 199 -6.85 -10.94 1.57
C LEU A 199 -8.08 -11.79 1.81
N VAL A 200 -8.84 -11.44 2.84
CA VAL A 200 -10.17 -12.00 3.08
C VAL A 200 -11.15 -10.87 3.32
N ILE A 201 -12.22 -10.86 2.53
CA ILE A 201 -13.28 -9.87 2.67
C ILE A 201 -14.32 -10.41 3.63
N TYR A 202 -14.70 -9.59 4.59
CA TYR A 202 -15.78 -9.83 5.52
C TYR A 202 -16.90 -8.86 5.23
N TRP A 203 -18.10 -9.40 5.06
CA TRP A 203 -19.33 -8.64 4.96
C TRP A 203 -20.35 -9.27 5.90
N GLY A 204 -20.79 -8.54 6.92
CA GLY A 204 -21.61 -9.09 7.99
C GLY A 204 -20.95 -10.30 8.67
N LYS A 205 -21.65 -11.44 8.66
CA LYS A 205 -21.19 -12.69 9.29
C LYS A 205 -20.43 -13.63 8.34
N ARG A 206 -20.32 -13.27 7.07
CA ARG A 206 -19.72 -14.12 6.02
C ARG A 206 -18.39 -13.57 5.56
N THR A 207 -17.63 -14.45 4.93
CA THR A 207 -16.35 -14.15 4.29
C THR A 207 -16.44 -14.43 2.80
N ILE A 208 -15.73 -13.64 2.01
CA ILE A 208 -15.55 -13.83 0.58
C ILE A 208 -14.04 -13.88 0.33
N ARG A 209 -13.59 -14.91 -0.39
CA ARG A 209 -12.20 -15.00 -0.81
C ARG A 209 -11.92 -13.96 -1.90
N TRP A 210 -10.72 -13.39 -1.88
CA TRP A 210 -10.30 -12.39 -2.86
C TRP A 210 -10.38 -12.91 -4.30
N GLU A 211 -10.00 -14.17 -4.53
CA GLU A 211 -10.03 -14.77 -5.88
C GLU A 211 -11.44 -14.82 -6.47
N CYS A 212 -12.47 -14.98 -5.61
CA CYS A 212 -13.86 -14.99 -6.06
C CYS A 212 -14.26 -13.64 -6.64
N ILE A 213 -13.96 -12.54 -5.93
CA ILE A 213 -14.28 -11.20 -6.44
C ILE A 213 -13.40 -10.84 -7.64
N ALA A 214 -12.12 -11.20 -7.63
CA ALA A 214 -11.22 -10.91 -8.73
C ALA A 214 -11.71 -11.55 -10.03
N ARG A 215 -12.07 -12.83 -9.99
CA ARG A 215 -12.54 -13.55 -11.17
C ARG A 215 -13.91 -13.07 -11.65
N VAL A 216 -14.83 -12.74 -10.73
CA VAL A 216 -16.14 -12.21 -11.09
C VAL A 216 -16.01 -10.82 -11.72
N SER A 217 -15.05 -10.00 -11.28
CA SER A 217 -14.80 -8.65 -11.82
C SER A 217 -14.44 -8.59 -13.32
N ASP A 218 -14.03 -9.72 -13.89
CA ASP A 218 -13.66 -9.85 -15.31
C ASP A 218 -14.84 -10.27 -16.21
N LEU A 219 -16.05 -10.46 -15.65
CA LEU A 219 -17.21 -10.88 -16.43
C LEU A 219 -17.70 -9.74 -17.34
N PRO A 220 -17.94 -9.99 -18.64
CA PRO A 220 -18.51 -8.98 -19.55
C PRO A 220 -19.87 -8.46 -19.06
N ALA A 221 -20.63 -9.31 -18.36
CA ALA A 221 -21.91 -8.96 -17.76
C ALA A 221 -21.82 -7.79 -16.76
N ILE A 222 -20.66 -7.52 -16.17
CA ILE A 222 -20.48 -6.41 -15.24
C ILE A 222 -19.49 -5.36 -15.75
N ASP A 223 -19.27 -5.28 -17.08
CA ASP A 223 -18.39 -4.30 -17.73
C ASP A 223 -18.71 -2.84 -17.39
N ARG A 224 -19.96 -2.53 -17.01
CA ARG A 224 -20.35 -1.19 -16.51
C ARG A 224 -19.52 -0.75 -15.29
N LEU A 225 -18.93 -1.70 -14.56
CA LEU A 225 -18.08 -1.45 -13.41
C LEU A 225 -16.60 -1.35 -13.76
N ALA A 226 -16.18 -1.53 -15.01
CA ALA A 226 -14.77 -1.54 -15.40
C ALA A 226 -14.00 -0.27 -14.98
N SER A 227 -14.70 0.86 -14.86
CA SER A 227 -14.16 2.15 -14.38
C SER A 227 -14.43 2.43 -12.89
N SER A 228 -15.10 1.53 -12.19
CA SER A 228 -15.36 1.67 -10.74
C SER A 228 -14.06 1.57 -9.94
N PRO A 229 -13.95 2.27 -8.80
CA PRO A 229 -12.79 2.13 -7.90
C PRO A 229 -12.47 0.68 -7.53
N ALA A 230 -13.50 -0.13 -7.26
CA ALA A 230 -13.35 -1.53 -6.91
C ALA A 230 -12.67 -2.32 -8.04
N ALA A 231 -13.21 -2.25 -9.26
CA ALA A 231 -12.67 -2.98 -10.40
C ALA A 231 -11.23 -2.55 -10.73
N ILE A 232 -10.93 -1.24 -10.65
CA ILE A 232 -9.58 -0.72 -10.89
C ILE A 232 -8.59 -1.31 -9.85
N ILE A 233 -8.94 -1.27 -8.56
CA ILE A 233 -8.10 -1.80 -7.48
C ILE A 233 -7.94 -3.32 -7.59
N ILE A 234 -9.04 -4.04 -7.87
CA ILE A 234 -9.03 -5.49 -8.00
C ILE A 234 -8.13 -5.92 -9.16
N ARG A 235 -8.32 -5.32 -10.34
CA ARG A 235 -7.50 -5.59 -11.52
C ARG A 235 -6.03 -5.25 -11.27
N ALA A 236 -5.76 -4.09 -10.66
CA ALA A 236 -4.40 -3.69 -10.33
C ALA A 236 -3.72 -4.64 -9.34
N LYS A 237 -4.46 -5.23 -8.38
CA LYS A 237 -3.95 -6.24 -7.45
C LYS A 237 -3.64 -7.55 -8.17
N THR A 238 -4.53 -7.99 -9.06
CA THR A 238 -4.37 -9.22 -9.85
C THR A 238 -3.17 -9.13 -10.80
N LEU A 239 -2.92 -7.95 -11.38
CA LEU A 239 -1.83 -7.69 -12.31
C LEU A 239 -0.58 -7.08 -11.62
N TRP A 240 -0.53 -7.08 -10.28
CA TRP A 240 0.49 -6.35 -9.55
C TRP A 240 1.90 -6.93 -9.76
N GLY A 241 2.70 -6.25 -10.58
CA GLY A 241 4.10 -6.59 -10.84
C GLY A 241 5.11 -5.89 -9.92
N GLY A 242 4.65 -5.14 -8.92
CA GLY A 242 5.51 -4.54 -7.88
C GLY A 242 6.20 -3.21 -8.22
N SER A 243 6.13 -2.73 -9.46
CA SER A 243 6.80 -1.48 -9.85
C SER A 243 5.86 -0.54 -10.62
N VAL A 244 5.38 0.51 -9.95
CA VAL A 244 4.56 1.57 -10.55
C VAL A 244 5.13 2.92 -10.14
N SER A 245 5.18 3.89 -11.05
CA SER A 245 5.65 5.23 -10.70
C SER A 245 4.60 5.98 -9.87
N LEU A 246 5.04 6.88 -9.00
CA LEU A 246 4.17 7.78 -8.24
C LEU A 246 3.23 8.56 -9.15
N ALA A 247 3.70 9.00 -10.32
CA ALA A 247 2.87 9.71 -11.29
C ALA A 247 1.69 8.86 -11.77
N GLN A 248 1.92 7.58 -12.10
CA GLN A 248 0.86 6.65 -12.51
C GLN A 248 -0.10 6.38 -11.35
N LEU A 249 0.42 6.09 -10.15
CA LEU A 249 -0.42 5.85 -8.96
C LEU A 249 -1.34 7.04 -8.69
N VAL A 250 -0.79 8.25 -8.65
CA VAL A 250 -1.55 9.47 -8.43
C VAL A 250 -2.57 9.66 -9.56
N SER A 251 -2.17 9.59 -10.83
CA SER A 251 -3.10 9.74 -11.95
C SER A 251 -4.27 8.74 -11.90
N THR A 252 -4.01 7.50 -11.47
CA THR A 252 -5.04 6.47 -11.35
C THR A 252 -5.96 6.68 -10.16
N TYR A 253 -5.43 7.03 -8.98
CA TYR A 253 -6.18 6.96 -7.72
C TYR A 253 -6.49 8.32 -7.06
N ILE A 254 -6.10 9.45 -7.66
CA ILE A 254 -6.31 10.79 -7.07
C ILE A 254 -7.77 11.13 -6.78
N HIS A 255 -8.71 10.54 -7.52
CA HIS A 255 -10.14 10.76 -7.36
C HIS A 255 -10.73 10.06 -6.11
N LEU A 256 -9.99 9.12 -5.50
CA LEU A 256 -10.42 8.44 -4.29
C LEU A 256 -10.50 9.42 -3.10
N HIS A 257 -11.43 9.13 -2.20
CA HIS A 257 -11.72 9.91 -1.00
C HIS A 257 -10.65 9.76 0.08
N SER A 258 -10.42 10.86 0.78
CA SER A 258 -9.62 10.93 2.00
C SER A 258 -10.19 12.01 2.92
N SER A 259 -10.02 11.85 4.25
CA SER A 259 -10.41 12.89 5.21
C SER A 259 -9.39 14.02 5.27
N ASP A 260 -8.09 13.69 5.21
CA ASP A 260 -7.02 14.66 5.03
C ASP A 260 -6.69 14.71 3.54
N ILE A 261 -6.71 15.90 2.94
CA ILE A 261 -6.47 16.08 1.49
C ILE A 261 -5.09 15.57 1.08
N ARG A 262 -4.08 15.62 1.96
CA ARG A 262 -2.71 15.16 1.69
C ARG A 262 -2.62 13.64 1.54
N ASP A 263 -3.55 12.91 2.14
CA ASP A 263 -3.58 11.44 2.07
C ASP A 263 -3.85 10.94 0.65
N LYS A 264 -4.42 11.77 -0.24
CA LYS A 264 -4.51 11.48 -1.68
C LYS A 264 -3.16 11.14 -2.31
N VAL A 265 -2.07 11.66 -1.73
CA VAL A 265 -0.70 11.31 -2.11
C VAL A 265 -0.10 10.34 -1.09
N PHE A 266 -0.20 10.62 0.22
CA PHE A 266 0.49 9.82 1.24
C PHE A 266 0.08 8.34 1.21
N GLY A 267 -1.20 8.05 0.94
CA GLY A 267 -1.71 6.67 0.82
C GLY A 267 -1.23 5.90 -0.41
N LEU A 268 -0.43 6.52 -1.28
CA LEU A 268 0.14 5.89 -2.47
C LEU A 268 1.66 5.77 -2.41
N LEU A 269 2.34 6.50 -1.51
CA LEU A 269 3.81 6.57 -1.45
C LEU A 269 4.47 5.22 -1.21
N GLY A 270 3.85 4.35 -0.41
CA GLY A 270 4.38 3.01 -0.15
C GLY A 270 4.42 2.12 -1.39
N LEU A 271 3.63 2.42 -2.42
CA LEU A 271 3.56 1.63 -3.65
C LEU A 271 4.47 2.17 -4.76
N ALA A 272 4.97 3.39 -4.59
CA ALA A 272 5.82 4.08 -5.55
C ALA A 272 7.18 3.34 -5.70
N SER A 273 7.69 3.28 -6.93
CA SER A 273 8.93 2.56 -7.30
C SER A 273 10.17 3.45 -7.36
N GLU A 274 10.01 4.74 -7.14
CA GLU A 274 11.08 5.72 -7.18
C GLU A 274 12.17 5.42 -6.13
N GLU A 275 13.45 5.52 -6.53
CA GLU A 275 14.61 5.29 -5.65
C GLU A 275 14.72 6.32 -4.51
N ASP A 276 14.28 7.55 -4.77
CA ASP A 276 14.23 8.66 -3.81
C ASP A 276 12.78 9.15 -3.68
N PRO A 277 11.91 8.36 -3.02
CA PRO A 277 10.52 8.71 -2.88
C PRO A 277 10.35 9.81 -1.83
N MET A 278 9.43 10.74 -2.08
CA MET A 278 8.95 11.64 -1.04
C MET A 278 8.45 10.82 0.15
N GLN A 279 8.73 11.25 1.38
CA GLN A 279 8.17 10.64 2.58
C GLN A 279 6.95 11.43 3.06
N ALA A 280 5.94 10.72 3.58
CA ALA A 280 4.81 11.37 4.23
C ALA A 280 5.29 12.17 5.44
N ASP A 281 4.78 13.39 5.61
CA ASP A 281 5.03 14.21 6.78
C ASP A 281 3.83 15.11 7.05
N TYR A 282 3.13 14.85 8.15
CA TYR A 282 1.94 15.63 8.51
C TYR A 282 2.22 17.04 9.04
N SER A 283 3.48 17.45 9.14
CA SER A 283 3.85 18.86 9.31
C SER A 283 3.80 19.66 7.98
N MET A 284 3.84 18.98 6.83
CA MET A 284 3.78 19.63 5.50
C MET A 284 2.40 20.22 5.21
N THR A 285 2.35 21.37 4.54
CA THR A 285 1.13 21.90 3.97
C THR A 285 0.70 21.12 2.72
N ALA A 286 -0.53 21.32 2.24
CA ALA A 286 -0.96 20.74 0.97
C ALA A 286 -0.11 21.26 -0.22
N GLU A 287 0.35 22.51 -0.17
CA GLU A 287 1.24 23.09 -1.20
C GLU A 287 2.63 22.44 -1.18
N ASP A 288 3.19 22.17 -0.01
CA ASP A 288 4.45 21.43 0.12
C ASP A 288 4.34 20.03 -0.49
N VAL A 289 3.24 19.32 -0.19
CA VAL A 289 2.95 17.98 -0.75
C VAL A 289 2.79 18.06 -2.26
N PHE A 290 2.07 19.06 -2.76
CA PHE A 290 1.89 19.30 -4.19
C PHE A 290 3.24 19.49 -4.91
N GLU A 291 4.08 20.42 -4.41
CA GLU A 291 5.38 20.72 -5.03
C GLU A 291 6.31 19.50 -5.00
N ALA A 292 6.41 18.83 -3.85
CA ALA A 292 7.28 17.67 -3.70
C ALA A 292 6.84 16.51 -4.60
N THR A 293 5.53 16.25 -4.69
CA THR A 293 4.97 15.24 -5.61
C THR A 293 5.28 15.58 -7.06
N CYS A 294 5.07 16.83 -7.48
CA CYS A 294 5.44 17.28 -8.82
C CYS A 294 6.94 17.09 -9.10
N ARG A 295 7.81 17.40 -8.14
CA ARG A 295 9.26 17.24 -8.30
C ARG A 295 9.64 15.78 -8.51
N VAL A 296 9.03 14.84 -7.78
CA VAL A 296 9.25 13.40 -7.97
C VAL A 296 8.70 12.95 -9.32
N ALA A 297 7.43 13.25 -9.62
CA ALA A 297 6.76 12.86 -10.85
C ALA A 297 7.42 13.43 -12.12
N PHE A 298 7.94 14.65 -12.09
CA PHE A 298 8.56 15.27 -13.28
C PHE A 298 9.97 14.77 -13.57
N ARG A 299 10.60 14.09 -12.60
CA ARG A 299 11.89 13.40 -12.76
C ARG A 299 11.69 11.97 -13.25
N SER A 300 10.50 11.39 -13.07
CA SER A 300 10.22 10.03 -13.55
C SER A 300 10.20 9.98 -15.07
N GLY A 301 10.52 8.82 -15.63
CA GLY A 301 10.37 8.57 -17.06
C GLY A 301 8.92 8.42 -17.51
N SER A 302 7.97 8.33 -16.57
CA SER A 302 6.55 8.09 -16.88
C SER A 302 5.83 9.32 -17.44
N LEU A 303 6.34 10.53 -17.20
CA LEU A 303 5.83 11.77 -17.80
C LEU A 303 6.85 12.33 -18.80
N ALA A 304 6.84 11.78 -20.01
CA ALA A 304 7.85 12.10 -21.04
C ALA A 304 7.70 13.51 -21.61
N ARG A 305 6.46 13.96 -21.90
CA ARG A 305 6.22 15.25 -22.56
C ARG A 305 5.97 16.35 -21.53
N PHE A 306 6.35 17.58 -21.89
CA PHE A 306 6.07 18.75 -21.05
C PHE A 306 4.56 18.93 -20.81
N TYR A 307 3.75 18.68 -21.83
CA TYR A 307 2.29 18.72 -21.73
C TYR A 307 1.75 17.75 -20.65
N ASP A 308 2.21 16.50 -20.64
CA ASP A 308 1.78 15.48 -19.67
C ASP A 308 2.11 15.91 -18.23
N LYS A 309 3.27 16.54 -18.02
CA LYS A 309 3.66 17.11 -16.72
C LYS A 309 2.73 18.21 -16.26
N VAL A 310 2.37 19.11 -17.17
CA VAL A 310 1.44 20.22 -16.86
C VAL A 310 0.04 19.68 -16.56
N GLN A 311 -0.47 18.71 -17.33
CA GLN A 311 -1.78 18.11 -17.04
C GLN A 311 -1.80 17.36 -15.72
N PHE A 312 -0.78 16.55 -15.44
CA PHE A 312 -0.59 15.89 -14.14
C PHE A 312 -0.62 16.91 -12.99
N GLY A 313 0.15 18.00 -13.12
CA GLY A 313 0.19 19.05 -12.12
C GLY A 313 -1.15 19.75 -11.93
N LYS A 314 -1.94 19.97 -12.99
CA LYS A 314 -3.28 20.55 -12.88
C LYS A 314 -4.23 19.63 -12.10
N SER A 315 -4.30 18.35 -12.48
CA SER A 315 -5.13 17.37 -11.77
C SER A 315 -4.75 17.23 -10.29
N LEU A 316 -3.46 17.19 -9.99
CA LEU A 316 -2.98 17.12 -8.61
C LEU A 316 -3.29 18.39 -7.82
N ARG A 317 -3.09 19.57 -8.43
CA ARG A 317 -3.38 20.87 -7.81
C ARG A 317 -4.86 20.94 -7.40
N ASP A 318 -5.74 20.60 -8.33
CA ASP A 318 -7.18 20.69 -8.13
C ASP A 318 -7.62 19.70 -7.03
N ALA A 319 -7.08 18.48 -7.04
CA ALA A 319 -7.37 17.47 -6.03
C ALA A 319 -6.85 17.79 -4.61
N LEU A 320 -5.74 18.53 -4.52
CA LEU A 320 -5.19 19.01 -3.24
C LEU A 320 -5.73 20.40 -2.86
N ALA A 321 -6.62 20.99 -3.66
CA ALA A 321 -7.19 22.33 -3.45
C ALA A 321 -6.14 23.42 -3.17
N VAL A 322 -4.98 23.35 -3.84
CA VAL A 322 -3.88 24.30 -3.60
C VAL A 322 -3.95 25.50 -4.57
N PRO A 323 -3.76 26.75 -4.08
CA PRO A 323 -3.83 27.96 -4.90
C PRO A 323 -2.54 28.17 -5.73
N PHE A 324 -2.25 27.24 -6.64
CA PHE A 324 -1.02 27.24 -7.43
C PHE A 324 -1.26 27.64 -8.89
N THR A 325 -0.64 28.72 -9.35
CA THR A 325 -0.94 29.27 -10.69
C THR A 325 -0.34 28.43 -11.82
N ASP A 326 -0.98 28.46 -13.00
CA ASP A 326 -0.49 27.80 -14.21
C ASP A 326 0.93 28.26 -14.59
N LYS A 327 1.26 29.53 -14.35
CA LYS A 327 2.60 30.08 -14.56
C LYS A 327 3.64 29.40 -13.66
N ARG A 328 3.38 29.36 -12.33
CA ARG A 328 4.27 28.68 -11.36
C ARG A 328 4.43 27.20 -11.70
N LEU A 329 3.35 26.53 -12.13
CA LEU A 329 3.40 25.12 -12.51
C LEU A 329 4.29 24.89 -13.74
N GLY A 330 4.16 25.74 -14.76
CA GLY A 330 5.02 25.70 -15.94
C GLY A 330 6.50 25.94 -15.63
N GLU A 331 6.80 26.85 -14.71
CA GLU A 331 8.16 27.11 -14.20
C GLU A 331 8.71 25.91 -13.43
N LEU A 332 7.93 25.34 -12.51
CA LEU A 332 8.29 24.14 -11.74
C LEU A 332 8.61 22.95 -12.66
N ALA A 333 7.78 22.71 -13.69
CA ALA A 333 8.00 21.64 -14.67
C ALA A 333 9.27 21.85 -15.49
N ARG A 334 9.56 23.09 -15.94
CA ARG A 334 10.78 23.43 -16.68
C ARG A 334 12.03 23.25 -15.82
N HIS A 335 12.07 23.89 -14.65
CA HIS A 335 13.21 23.89 -13.75
C HIS A 335 13.56 22.47 -13.29
N THR A 336 12.55 21.69 -12.89
CA THR A 336 12.77 20.30 -12.44
C THR A 336 13.31 19.44 -13.56
N THR A 337 12.79 19.57 -14.78
CA THR A 337 13.25 18.79 -15.94
C THR A 337 14.69 19.15 -16.33
N GLN A 338 15.04 20.43 -16.33
CA GLN A 338 16.39 20.90 -16.67
C GLN A 338 17.42 20.47 -15.62
N SER A 339 17.12 20.70 -14.34
CA SER A 339 17.97 20.32 -13.20
C SER A 339 18.25 18.82 -13.21
N TRP A 340 17.23 17.99 -13.44
CA TRP A 340 17.38 16.54 -13.49
C TRP A 340 18.22 16.06 -14.69
N LYS A 341 18.00 16.64 -15.88
CA LYS A 341 18.83 16.34 -17.06
C LYS A 341 20.30 16.70 -16.83
N ALA A 342 20.58 17.83 -16.18
CA ALA A 342 21.94 18.26 -15.83
C ALA A 342 22.59 17.28 -14.83
N LYS A 343 21.88 16.89 -13.77
CA LYS A 343 22.36 15.91 -12.78
C LYS A 343 22.73 14.57 -13.45
N ARG A 344 21.84 14.01 -14.28
CA ARG A 344 22.11 12.76 -15.00
C ARG A 344 23.27 12.85 -15.98
N ARG A 345 23.47 14.01 -16.62
CA ARG A 345 24.65 14.23 -17.48
C ARG A 345 25.94 14.18 -16.67
N ASN A 346 25.97 14.83 -15.50
CA ASN A 346 27.13 14.81 -14.61
C ASN A 346 27.42 13.42 -14.05
N GLU A 347 26.40 12.67 -13.62
CA GLU A 347 26.56 11.27 -13.17
C GLU A 347 27.14 10.37 -14.26
N LYS A 348 26.67 10.49 -15.51
CA LYS A 348 27.24 9.74 -16.64
C LYS A 348 28.69 10.12 -16.92
N VAL A 349 29.04 11.40 -16.79
CA VAL A 349 30.44 11.86 -16.94
C VAL A 349 31.30 11.26 -15.82
N HIS A 350 30.83 11.31 -14.58
CA HIS A 350 31.54 10.75 -13.43
C HIS A 350 31.73 9.24 -13.54
N GLN A 351 30.67 8.48 -13.91
CA GLN A 351 30.77 7.03 -14.14
C GLN A 351 31.76 6.69 -15.27
N ARG A 352 31.77 7.47 -16.36
CA ARG A 352 32.77 7.30 -17.43
C ARG A 352 34.19 7.59 -16.94
N GLN A 353 34.38 8.62 -16.10
CA GLN A 353 35.68 8.93 -15.51
C GLN A 353 36.17 7.82 -14.56
N VAL A 354 35.28 7.30 -13.71
CA VAL A 354 35.56 6.17 -12.82
C VAL A 354 35.92 4.93 -13.63
N GLN A 355 35.12 4.58 -14.64
CA GLN A 355 35.40 3.43 -15.51
C GLN A 355 36.73 3.58 -16.26
N ASN A 356 37.03 4.79 -16.75
CA ASN A 356 38.31 5.08 -17.41
C ASN A 356 39.48 4.99 -16.42
N SER A 357 39.31 5.38 -15.16
CA SER A 357 40.33 5.23 -14.12
C SER A 357 40.58 3.75 -13.79
N ILE A 358 39.52 2.95 -13.63
CA ILE A 358 39.60 1.50 -13.42
C ILE A 358 40.33 0.83 -14.60
N ASN A 359 39.98 1.19 -15.83
CA ASN A 359 40.63 0.67 -17.03
C ASN A 359 42.12 1.08 -17.10
N ARG A 360 42.49 2.29 -16.67
CA ARG A 360 43.91 2.70 -16.61
C ARG A 360 44.70 1.92 -15.56
N HIS A 361 44.12 1.66 -14.39
CA HIS A 361 44.77 0.88 -13.33
C HIS A 361 44.91 -0.60 -13.70
N SER A 362 43.94 -1.19 -14.39
CA SER A 362 44.06 -2.57 -14.92
C SER A 362 45.10 -2.69 -16.04
N THR A 363 45.29 -1.62 -16.82
CA THR A 363 46.33 -1.56 -17.86
C THR A 363 47.73 -1.40 -17.22
N LEU A 364 47.88 -0.56 -16.19
CA LEU A 364 49.12 -0.39 -15.42
C LEU A 364 49.53 -1.66 -14.66
N GLY A 365 48.57 -2.42 -14.12
CA GLY A 365 48.80 -3.73 -13.50
C GLY A 365 49.29 -4.79 -14.50
N ARG A 366 48.85 -4.74 -15.76
CA ARG A 366 49.39 -5.59 -16.83
C ARG A 366 50.79 -5.20 -17.28
N VAL A 367 51.16 -3.92 -17.21
CA VAL A 367 52.51 -3.44 -17.54
C VAL A 367 53.51 -3.84 -16.45
N HIS A 368 53.14 -3.74 -15.17
CA HIS A 368 54.00 -4.23 -14.07
C HIS A 368 54.13 -5.77 -14.03
N GLY A 369 53.08 -6.51 -14.41
CA GLY A 369 53.13 -7.97 -14.54
C GLY A 369 54.00 -8.49 -15.71
N ARG A 370 54.36 -7.64 -16.68
CA ARG A 370 55.30 -7.97 -17.77
C ARG A 370 56.75 -7.65 -17.44
N ALA A 371 57.03 -6.72 -16.52
CA ALA A 371 58.40 -6.38 -16.11
C ALA A 371 59.01 -7.38 -15.11
N MET A 372 58.20 -8.22 -14.44
CA MET A 372 58.69 -9.26 -13.51
C MET A 372 58.81 -10.67 -14.13
N LYS A 373 58.60 -10.84 -15.45
CA LYS A 373 58.73 -12.14 -16.14
C LYS A 373 59.94 -12.23 -17.07
N SER A 374 61.03 -11.53 -16.77
CA SER A 374 62.29 -11.67 -17.48
C SER A 374 63.43 -11.93 -16.50
N HIS A 375 63.39 -13.05 -15.78
CA HIS A 375 64.56 -13.81 -15.29
C HIS A 375 64.09 -14.99 -14.43
N ALA A 376 63.96 -16.17 -15.04
CA ALA A 376 64.25 -17.47 -14.41
C ALA A 376 64.32 -18.56 -15.50
N PRO A 377 65.25 -19.54 -15.40
CA PRO A 377 65.60 -20.45 -16.49
C PRO A 377 64.67 -21.67 -16.56
N GLY A 378 64.55 -22.23 -17.77
CA GLY A 378 63.71 -23.39 -18.06
C GLY A 378 64.24 -24.69 -17.46
N TRP A 379 63.32 -25.51 -16.97
CA TRP A 379 63.54 -26.92 -16.67
C TRP A 379 62.30 -27.74 -17.05
N ARG A 380 62.45 -28.52 -18.12
CA ARG A 380 61.71 -29.73 -18.52
C ARG A 380 62.52 -30.27 -19.70
N GLY A 381 63.01 -31.49 -19.78
CA GLY A 381 62.72 -32.72 -19.05
C GLY A 381 63.03 -33.81 -20.08
N GLU A 382 64.13 -34.55 -19.89
CA GLU A 382 64.48 -35.67 -20.76
C GLU A 382 63.71 -36.92 -20.33
N LYS A 383 63.05 -37.53 -21.31
CA LYS A 383 62.62 -38.93 -21.26
C LYS A 383 63.88 -39.80 -21.25
N SER A 384 63.87 -40.91 -20.52
CA SER A 384 63.55 -42.20 -21.15
C SER A 384 63.93 -43.43 -20.32
N PHE A 385 63.25 -44.51 -20.67
CA PHE A 385 63.64 -45.91 -20.63
C PHE A 385 63.39 -46.76 -19.37
N SER A 386 63.10 -48.00 -19.75
CA SER A 386 62.37 -49.11 -19.17
C SER A 386 63.26 -50.11 -18.43
N ASP A 387 62.57 -50.99 -17.71
CA ASP A 387 62.76 -52.45 -17.62
C ASP A 387 63.07 -52.99 -16.22
N GLY A 388 62.31 -54.02 -15.84
CA GLY A 388 62.48 -54.83 -14.63
C GLY A 388 61.18 -55.02 -13.87
#